data_AF-A0AAW9SWK0-F1
#
_entry.id   AF-A0AAW9SWK0-F1
#
_cell.length_a   1.000
_cell.length_b   1.000
_cell.length_c   1.000
_cell.angle_alpha   90.00
_cell.angle_beta   90.00
_cell.angle_gamma   90.00
#
_symmetry.space_group_name_H-M   'P 1'
#
loop_
_entity.id
_entity.type
_entity.pdbx_description
1 polymer ?
#
loop_
_entity_poly.entity_id
_entity_poly.type
_entity_poly.pdbx_seq_one_letter_code
_entity_poly.pdbx_strand_id
1 'polypeptide(L)'
;MSNRPCSPIRSTCTFRYDTEITHFPKSGNKVALFYLGGIEYQLCQSTEADGRFASWIKERGAEGLHHICYEVDDIDKALSHAQAQGATLRECKACKKTGSHAHPEGWVAFLDNDAGGIEIEFMQVYTPEQLATYERSGAEAV
;
A
#
# COMPACT_ATOMS: atom_id res chain seq x y z
N MET A 1 -34.17 29.41 4.43
CA MET A 1 -33.02 29.11 3.55
C MET A 1 -32.06 30.28 3.65
N SER A 2 -31.00 30.16 4.45
CA SER A 2 -30.04 31.23 4.72
C SER A 2 -28.76 30.95 3.93
N ASN A 3 -28.54 31.68 2.84
CA ASN A 3 -27.27 31.72 2.12
C ASN A 3 -26.21 32.36 3.03
N ARG A 4 -25.37 31.55 3.65
CA ARG A 4 -24.10 32.04 4.23
C ARG A 4 -23.06 32.04 3.12
N PRO A 5 -22.43 33.18 2.79
CA PRO A 5 -21.35 33.20 1.81
C PRO A 5 -20.16 32.41 2.36
N CYS A 6 -19.64 31.49 1.56
CA CYS A 6 -18.42 30.75 1.87
C CYS A 6 -17.26 31.74 1.93
N SER A 7 -16.63 31.86 3.10
CA SER A 7 -15.48 32.73 3.31
C SER A 7 -14.28 32.20 2.49
N PRO A 8 -13.48 33.05 1.83
CA PRO A 8 -12.33 32.59 1.06
C PRO A 8 -11.22 32.21 2.03
N ILE A 9 -10.99 30.91 2.21
CA ILE A 9 -9.78 30.42 2.90
C ILE A 9 -8.59 30.72 1.99
N ARG A 10 -7.88 31.81 2.28
CA ARG A 10 -6.50 32.03 1.83
C ARG A 10 -5.61 32.07 3.07
N SER A 11 -4.76 31.05 3.24
CA SER A 11 -3.37 31.22 3.70
C SER A 11 -2.67 29.86 3.76
N THR A 12 -1.68 29.70 2.86
CA THR A 12 -0.45 28.92 3.08
C THR A 12 -0.58 27.47 3.57
N CYS A 13 -1.16 26.61 2.75
CA CYS A 13 -0.69 25.23 2.66
C CYS A 13 -0.56 24.93 1.17
N THR A 14 0.63 25.12 0.61
CA THR A 14 0.94 24.60 -0.72
C THR A 14 1.05 23.08 -0.58
N PHE A 15 -0.09 22.40 -0.42
CA PHE A 15 -0.17 20.98 -0.72
C PHE A 15 0.12 20.88 -2.21
N ARG A 16 1.35 20.48 -2.53
CA ARG A 16 1.73 20.13 -3.88
C ARG A 16 1.00 18.84 -4.20
N TYR A 17 -0.04 18.94 -5.03
CA TYR A 17 -0.73 17.79 -5.63
C TYR A 17 0.07 17.29 -6.84
N ASP A 18 1.39 17.28 -6.72
CA ASP A 18 2.25 16.78 -7.79
C ASP A 18 2.03 15.25 -7.85
N THR A 19 1.71 14.75 -9.04
CA THR A 19 1.58 13.32 -9.29
C THR A 19 2.88 12.83 -9.89
N GLU A 20 3.52 11.86 -9.25
CA GLU A 20 4.69 11.18 -9.79
C GLU A 20 4.26 9.90 -10.47
N ILE A 21 4.78 9.66 -11.68
CA ILE A 21 4.57 8.42 -12.40
C ILE A 21 5.84 7.59 -12.28
N THR A 22 5.76 6.51 -11.51
CA THR A 22 6.88 5.60 -11.28
C THR A 22 6.67 4.31 -12.04
N HIS A 23 7.72 3.88 -12.74
CA HIS A 23 7.75 2.58 -13.40
C HIS A 23 8.48 1.60 -12.48
N PHE A 24 7.83 0.48 -12.19
CA PHE A 24 8.41 -0.62 -11.42
C PHE A 24 8.55 -1.85 -12.34
N PRO A 25 9.67 -1.98 -13.07
CA PRO A 25 9.85 -3.06 -14.04
C PRO A 25 9.79 -4.45 -13.40
N LYS A 26 10.28 -4.57 -12.16
CA LYS A 26 10.34 -5.86 -11.46
C LYS A 26 8.97 -6.41 -11.11
N SER A 27 8.09 -5.59 -10.55
CA SER A 27 6.70 -5.94 -10.25
C SER A 27 5.77 -5.78 -11.45
N GLY A 28 6.30 -5.34 -12.61
CA GLY A 28 5.58 -5.28 -13.87
C GLY A 28 4.44 -4.26 -13.87
N ASN A 29 4.56 -3.16 -13.15
CA ASN A 29 3.52 -2.14 -13.03
C ASN A 29 4.05 -0.72 -13.16
N LYS A 30 3.16 0.15 -13.61
CA LYS A 30 3.31 1.60 -13.62
C LYS A 30 2.34 2.16 -12.58
N VAL A 31 2.82 3.07 -11.74
CA VAL A 31 2.04 3.63 -10.64
C VAL A 31 2.05 5.14 -10.73
N ALA A 32 0.88 5.76 -10.65
CA ALA A 32 0.78 7.18 -10.36
C ALA A 32 0.61 7.35 -8.84
N LEU A 33 1.62 7.95 -8.20
CA LEU A 33 1.65 8.24 -6.77
C LEU A 33 1.30 9.71 -6.53
N PHE A 34 0.41 9.95 -5.58
CA PHE A 34 0.07 11.30 -5.13
C PHE A 34 -0.49 11.27 -3.72
N TYR A 35 -0.46 12.42 -3.05
CA TYR A 35 -0.91 12.56 -1.68
C TYR A 35 -2.16 13.44 -1.58
N LEU A 36 -3.12 13.00 -0.78
CA LEU A 36 -4.30 13.79 -0.44
C LEU A 36 -4.55 13.69 1.07
N GLY A 37 -4.48 14.83 1.77
CA GLY A 37 -4.71 14.87 3.22
C GLY A 37 -3.71 14.05 4.04
N GLY A 38 -2.48 13.87 3.55
CA GLY A 38 -1.46 13.06 4.20
C GLY A 38 -1.57 11.55 3.94
N ILE A 39 -2.52 11.12 3.11
CA ILE A 39 -2.66 9.73 2.66
C ILE A 39 -2.02 9.60 1.28
N GLU A 40 -1.18 8.58 1.11
CA GLU A 40 -0.66 8.19 -0.20
C GLU A 40 -1.72 7.41 -0.99
N TYR A 41 -1.92 7.80 -2.25
CA TYR A 41 -2.74 7.09 -3.21
C TYR A 41 -1.86 6.54 -4.33
N GLN A 42 -2.06 5.26 -4.64
CA GLN A 42 -1.39 4.57 -5.73
C GLN A 42 -2.42 4.13 -6.78
N LEU A 43 -2.37 4.74 -7.97
CA LEU A 43 -3.10 4.23 -9.14
C LEU A 43 -2.19 3.30 -9.92
N CYS A 44 -2.46 2.00 -9.80
CA CYS A 44 -1.59 0.95 -10.34
C CYS A 44 -2.14 0.38 -11.65
N GLN A 45 -1.26 0.28 -12.65
CA GLN A 45 -1.53 -0.37 -13.93
C GLN A 45 -0.48 -1.44 -14.21
N SER A 46 -0.90 -2.66 -14.54
CA SER A 46 0.02 -3.67 -15.08
C SER A 46 0.55 -3.27 -16.45
N THR A 47 1.84 -3.49 -16.67
CA THR A 47 2.50 -3.23 -17.96
C THR A 47 2.22 -4.30 -19.00
N GLU A 48 1.91 -5.53 -18.55
CA GLU A 48 1.58 -6.68 -19.39
C GLU A 48 0.14 -7.16 -19.14
N ALA A 49 -0.44 -7.85 -20.13
CA ALA A 49 -1.83 -8.30 -20.11
C ALA A 49 -2.16 -9.37 -19.05
N ASP A 50 -1.15 -10.11 -18.58
CA ASP A 50 -1.23 -11.13 -17.52
C ASP A 50 -0.61 -10.66 -16.19
N GLY A 51 -0.20 -9.39 -16.09
CA GLY A 51 0.38 -8.83 -14.87
C GLY A 51 -0.58 -8.84 -13.67
N ARG A 52 -0.03 -8.62 -12.46
CA ARG A 52 -0.76 -8.73 -11.17
C ARG A 52 -2.12 -8.02 -11.17
N PHE A 53 -2.16 -6.74 -11.53
CA PHE A 53 -3.39 -5.96 -11.52
C PHE A 53 -4.30 -6.31 -12.69
N ALA A 54 -3.76 -6.63 -13.88
CA ALA A 54 -4.57 -7.08 -15.01
C ALA A 54 -5.31 -8.40 -14.69
N SER A 55 -4.60 -9.37 -14.10
CA SER A 55 -5.18 -10.64 -13.64
C SER A 55 -6.22 -10.42 -12.53
N TRP A 56 -5.93 -9.54 -11.56
CA TRP A 56 -6.88 -9.19 -10.49
C TRP A 56 -8.17 -8.56 -11.04
N ILE A 57 -8.06 -7.61 -11.97
CA ILE A 57 -9.21 -6.96 -12.64
C ILE A 57 -10.03 -8.00 -13.41
N LYS A 58 -9.37 -8.90 -14.15
CA LYS A 58 -10.03 -9.96 -14.94
C LYS A 58 -10.78 -10.95 -14.06
N GLU A 59 -10.19 -11.39 -12.95
CA GLU A 59 -10.82 -12.30 -11.98
C GLU A 59 -12.04 -11.67 -11.33
N ARG A 60 -11.99 -10.36 -11.02
CA ARG A 60 -13.08 -9.62 -10.40
C ARG A 60 -14.15 -9.15 -11.39
N GLY A 61 -13.79 -8.98 -12.67
CA GLY A 61 -14.63 -8.43 -13.72
C GLY A 61 -14.77 -6.91 -13.72
N ALA A 62 -14.01 -6.19 -12.89
CA ALA A 62 -14.01 -4.73 -12.80
C ALA A 62 -12.73 -4.21 -12.10
N GLU A 63 -12.33 -2.98 -12.43
CA GLU A 63 -11.36 -2.21 -11.64
C GLU A 63 -11.91 -1.76 -10.28
N GLY A 64 -11.02 -1.28 -9.40
CA GLY A 64 -11.42 -0.72 -8.12
C GLY A 64 -10.30 -0.70 -7.08
N LEU A 65 -10.69 -0.57 -5.82
CA LEU A 65 -9.78 -0.61 -4.67
C LEU A 65 -9.20 -2.02 -4.50
N HIS A 66 -7.89 -2.16 -4.68
CA HIS A 66 -7.20 -3.44 -4.52
C HIS A 66 -6.96 -3.77 -3.04
N HIS A 67 -6.32 -2.87 -2.31
CA HIS A 67 -6.03 -3.02 -0.88
C HIS A 67 -5.92 -1.65 -0.20
N ILE A 68 -5.95 -1.63 1.12
CA ILE A 68 -5.59 -0.48 1.95
C ILE A 68 -4.36 -0.88 2.77
N CYS A 69 -3.31 -0.06 2.71
CA CYS A 69 -2.12 -0.22 3.51
C CYS A 69 -2.15 0.71 4.72
N TYR A 70 -1.93 0.16 5.92
CA TYR A 70 -1.73 0.94 7.15
C TYR A 70 -0.28 0.86 7.60
N GLU A 71 0.33 2.02 7.78
CA GLU A 71 1.62 2.12 8.46
C GLU A 71 1.46 1.78 9.94
N VAL A 72 2.37 0.94 10.47
CA VAL A 72 2.40 0.51 11.86
C VAL A 72 3.81 0.62 12.43
N ASP A 73 3.92 0.99 13.71
CA ASP A 73 5.21 1.13 14.39
C ASP A 73 5.93 -0.23 14.61
N ASP A 74 5.13 -1.28 14.83
CA ASP A 74 5.60 -2.63 15.15
C ASP A 74 4.65 -3.65 14.52
N ILE A 75 5.10 -4.25 13.42
CA ILE A 75 4.27 -5.14 12.62
C ILE A 75 3.90 -6.43 13.36
N ASP A 76 4.79 -6.95 14.22
CA ASP A 76 4.52 -8.17 14.96
C ASP A 76 3.46 -7.94 16.03
N LYS A 77 3.50 -6.77 16.70
CA LYS A 77 2.42 -6.36 17.62
C LYS A 77 1.12 -6.10 16.90
N ALA A 78 1.15 -5.43 15.74
CA ALA A 78 -0.04 -5.17 14.93
C ALA A 78 -0.72 -6.47 14.48
N LEU A 79 0.06 -7.44 13.99
CA LEU A 79 -0.42 -8.77 13.61
C LEU A 79 -1.00 -9.53 14.80
N SER A 80 -0.27 -9.55 15.92
CA SER A 80 -0.75 -10.20 17.15
C SER A 80 -2.08 -9.62 17.63
N HIS A 81 -2.21 -8.29 17.59
CA HIS A 81 -3.46 -7.60 17.93
C HIS A 81 -4.58 -7.98 16.97
N ALA A 82 -4.36 -7.88 15.66
CA ALA A 82 -5.38 -8.19 14.65
C ALA A 82 -5.85 -9.65 14.75
N GLN A 83 -4.93 -10.60 14.89
CA GLN A 83 -5.26 -12.02 15.05
C GLN A 83 -6.04 -12.28 16.35
N ALA A 84 -5.70 -11.59 17.45
CA ALA A 84 -6.46 -11.67 18.69
C ALA A 84 -7.90 -11.11 18.55
N GLN A 85 -8.14 -10.23 17.58
CA GLN A 85 -9.48 -9.77 17.19
C GLN A 85 -10.15 -10.64 16.12
N GLY A 86 -9.54 -11.77 15.74
CA GLY A 86 -10.11 -12.75 14.80
C GLY A 86 -9.69 -12.57 13.34
N ALA A 87 -8.74 -11.70 13.03
CA ALA A 87 -8.24 -11.54 11.66
C ALA A 87 -7.44 -12.78 11.21
N THR A 88 -7.61 -13.16 9.94
CA THR A 88 -6.82 -14.23 9.31
C THR A 88 -5.66 -13.64 8.48
N LEU A 89 -4.49 -14.28 8.49
CA LEU A 89 -3.36 -13.86 7.65
C LEU A 89 -3.51 -14.43 6.24
N ARG A 90 -3.16 -13.61 5.25
CA ARG A 90 -3.10 -13.97 3.84
C ARG A 90 -1.67 -14.22 3.40
N GLU A 91 -1.48 -15.18 2.50
CA GLU A 91 -0.20 -15.38 1.80
C GLU A 91 0.04 -14.22 0.83
N CYS A 92 1.20 -13.58 0.92
CA CYS A 92 1.69 -12.69 -0.12
C CYS A 92 1.94 -13.48 -1.41
N LYS A 93 1.09 -13.31 -2.42
CA LYS A 93 1.17 -14.07 -3.67
C LYS A 93 2.51 -13.92 -4.40
N ALA A 94 3.14 -12.75 -4.31
CA ALA A 94 4.44 -12.46 -4.94
C ALA A 94 5.59 -13.14 -4.17
N CYS A 95 5.60 -13.01 -2.84
CA CYS A 95 6.69 -13.48 -1.99
C CYS A 95 6.58 -14.94 -1.55
N LYS A 96 5.38 -15.55 -1.66
CA LYS A 96 5.06 -16.88 -1.10
C LYS A 96 5.36 -16.99 0.39
N LYS A 97 5.05 -15.91 1.12
CA LYS A 97 5.25 -15.77 2.57
C LYS A 97 3.94 -15.37 3.24
N THR A 98 3.73 -15.88 4.44
CA THR A 98 2.60 -15.52 5.32
C THR A 98 3.15 -14.89 6.59
N GLY A 99 2.53 -13.79 7.03
CA GLY A 99 3.02 -12.96 8.13
C GLY A 99 4.04 -11.92 7.69
N SER A 100 4.69 -11.30 8.67
CA SER A 100 5.69 -10.24 8.45
C SER A 100 6.86 -10.73 7.60
N HIS A 101 7.17 -10.01 6.52
CA HIS A 101 8.33 -10.27 5.68
C HIS A 101 8.84 -9.00 5.01
N ALA A 102 10.12 -9.01 4.62
CA ALA A 102 10.81 -7.87 4.05
C ALA A 102 10.36 -7.53 2.61
N HIS A 103 10.08 -6.26 2.38
CA HIS A 103 9.93 -5.55 1.12
C HIS A 103 10.92 -4.36 1.08
N PRO A 104 11.10 -3.66 -0.04
CA PRO A 104 12.16 -2.64 -0.18
C PRO A 104 12.08 -1.49 0.82
N GLU A 105 10.85 -1.11 1.16
CA GLU A 105 10.56 0.08 1.96
C GLU A 105 10.25 -0.28 3.43
N GLY A 106 10.10 -1.57 3.75
CA GLY A 106 9.70 -2.00 5.09
C GLY A 106 9.33 -3.47 5.20
N TRP A 107 8.88 -3.87 6.37
CA TRP A 107 8.20 -5.16 6.55
C TRP A 107 6.73 -5.02 6.19
N VAL A 108 6.19 -6.02 5.51
CA VAL A 108 4.78 -6.07 5.13
C VAL A 108 4.12 -7.37 5.59
N ALA A 109 2.82 -7.32 5.80
CA ALA A 109 1.98 -8.48 6.05
C ALA A 109 0.55 -8.22 5.58
N PHE A 110 -0.10 -9.24 5.07
CA PHE A 110 -1.46 -9.14 4.52
C PHE A 110 -2.45 -9.85 5.43
N LEU A 111 -3.57 -9.20 5.68
CA LEU A 111 -4.75 -9.82 6.28
C LEU A 111 -5.70 -10.26 5.16
N ASP A 112 -6.45 -11.32 5.41
CA ASP A 112 -7.48 -11.78 4.49
C ASP A 112 -8.62 -10.73 4.38
N ASN A 113 -9.57 -10.96 3.48
CA ASN A 113 -10.66 -10.04 3.12
C ASN A 113 -11.73 -9.84 4.21
N ASP A 114 -11.33 -9.83 5.48
CA ASP A 114 -12.18 -9.68 6.66
C ASP A 114 -12.78 -8.25 6.75
N ALA A 115 -12.28 -7.30 5.95
CA ALA A 115 -12.77 -5.92 5.82
C ALA A 115 -13.73 -5.73 4.63
N GLY A 116 -14.81 -6.52 4.57
CA GLY A 116 -15.84 -6.36 3.54
C GLY A 116 -15.37 -6.68 2.11
N GLY A 117 -14.46 -7.64 1.97
CA GLY A 117 -13.90 -8.01 0.67
C GLY A 117 -12.66 -7.21 0.25
N ILE A 118 -12.16 -6.31 1.11
CA ILE A 118 -10.97 -5.49 0.87
C ILE A 118 -9.77 -6.13 1.59
N GLU A 119 -8.67 -6.29 0.87
CA GLU A 119 -7.39 -6.71 1.43
C GLU A 119 -6.80 -5.60 2.29
N ILE A 120 -6.34 -5.95 3.50
CA ILE A 120 -5.62 -5.02 4.36
C ILE A 120 -4.15 -5.42 4.39
N GLU A 121 -3.28 -4.45 4.19
CA GLU A 121 -1.83 -4.59 4.33
C GLU A 121 -1.37 -3.79 5.55
N PHE A 122 -0.51 -4.38 6.37
CA PHE A 122 0.28 -3.66 7.35
C PHE A 122 1.68 -3.47 6.82
N MET A 123 2.22 -2.27 7.02
CA MET A 123 3.58 -1.93 6.64
C MET A 123 4.30 -1.26 7.80
N GLN A 124 5.46 -1.77 8.17
CA GLN A 124 6.38 -1.10 9.06
C GLN A 124 7.55 -0.59 8.25
N VAL A 125 7.62 0.72 8.07
CA VAL A 125 8.70 1.38 7.33
C VAL A 125 10.03 1.16 8.05
N TYR A 126 11.08 0.88 7.27
CA TYR A 126 12.42 0.73 7.83
C TYR A 126 12.92 2.04 8.46
N THR A 127 13.59 1.94 9.61
CA THR A 127 14.48 3.04 10.04
C THR A 127 15.62 3.20 9.03
N PRO A 128 16.28 4.37 8.96
CA PRO A 128 17.42 4.57 8.06
C PRO A 128 18.52 3.50 8.21
N GLU A 129 18.78 3.03 9.43
CA GLU A 129 19.76 1.98 9.72
C GLU A 129 19.31 0.61 9.23
N GLN A 130 18.01 0.31 9.35
CA GLN A 130 17.40 -0.92 8.86
C GLN A 130 17.38 -0.96 7.34
N LEU A 131 17.02 0.16 6.70
CA LEU A 131 17.04 0.31 5.24
C LEU A 131 18.45 0.11 4.70
N ALA A 132 19.45 0.79 5.29
CA ALA A 132 20.84 0.60 4.89
C ALA A 132 21.31 -0.86 5.09
N THR A 133 20.77 -1.57 6.08
CA THR A 133 21.05 -3.00 6.29
C THR A 133 20.40 -3.86 5.22
N TYR A 134 19.15 -3.58 4.86
CA TYR A 134 18.44 -4.24 3.76
C TYR A 134 19.19 -4.07 2.43
N GLU A 135 19.56 -2.85 2.08
CA GLU A 135 20.30 -2.54 0.84
C GLU A 135 21.64 -3.29 0.78
N ARG A 136 22.37 -3.37 1.91
CA ARG A 136 23.64 -4.12 1.99
C ARG A 136 23.46 -5.63 1.90
N SER A 137 22.30 -6.16 2.30
CA SER A 137 22.05 -7.60 2.29
C SER A 137 21.97 -8.19 0.88
N GLY A 138 21.79 -7.33 -0.14
CA GLY A 138 21.48 -7.76 -1.50
C GLY A 138 20.13 -8.49 -1.58
N ALA A 139 19.29 -8.40 -0.54
CA ALA A 139 17.94 -8.91 -0.57
C ALA A 139 17.21 -8.20 -1.71
N GLU A 140 16.78 -8.99 -2.67
CA GLU A 140 16.05 -8.46 -3.80
C GLU A 140 14.63 -8.09 -3.37
N ALA A 141 14.27 -6.83 -3.63
CA ALA A 141 12.91 -6.32 -3.66
C ALA A 141 11.99 -7.30 -4.39
N VAL A 142 11.04 -7.98 -3.75
CA VAL A 142 10.16 -8.90 -4.50
C VAL A 142 9.15 -8.13 -5.34
#